data_AF-U5X300-F1
#
_entry.id   AF-U5X300-F1
#
_cell.length_a   1.000
_cell.length_b   1.000
_cell.length_c   1.000
_cell.angle_alpha   90.00
_cell.angle_beta   90.00
_cell.angle_gamma   90.00
#
_symmetry.space_group_name_H-M   'P 1'
#
loop_
_entity.id
_entity.type
_entity.pdbx_description
1 polymer ?
#
loop_
_entity_poly.entity_id
_entity_poly.type
_entity_poly.pdbx_seq_one_letter_code
_entity_poly.pdbx_strand_id
1 'polypeptide(L)'
;MAHELDTTNGHVSFANSRSDHWHRLGQTVGHTMTAREALEAAHMAGWNVRKMPLQVPQEPVIDDTGVTTPAPLVVPDFYATVRTNPINGRLDVLGVVGSKYEPLQNEASCDLLDALVDQSGGAHFETAGALRGGRETFVTMKLPSSMVFDGKDGSKDRTDFYLAALNSHDGSAAFRFLLSPIRIVCANTQSAAIRSAKSSFSIRHTGGARASIAEARNALKLSWRYIEAFEAEAAALYAAPMDTEEMRSFANTLLEVDSAGTTATRRHRRERANSIVKLWTSSETIAPIAGTRWAAYNAVTEYLDHVVPVRGAKTATDASAARALRNITTAASGQSLKAQAFRMLQTL
;
A
#
# COMPACT_ATOMS: atom_id res chain seq x y z
N MET A 1 -4.20 16.52 -1.79
CA MET A 1 -3.84 15.12 -2.10
C MET A 1 -5.11 14.40 -2.53
N ALA A 2 -5.12 13.75 -3.70
CA ALA A 2 -6.23 12.90 -4.07
C ALA A 2 -6.06 11.54 -3.37
N HIS A 3 -7.06 11.12 -2.60
CA HIS A 3 -7.13 9.76 -2.04
C HIS A 3 -7.40 8.71 -3.13
N GLU A 4 -7.94 9.14 -4.27
CA GLU A 4 -8.39 8.33 -5.41
C GLU A 4 -9.42 7.24 -5.05
N LEU A 5 -10.03 7.30 -3.87
CA LEU A 5 -11.18 6.46 -3.53
C LEU A 5 -12.33 6.68 -4.52
N ASP A 6 -12.92 5.57 -4.95
CA ASP A 6 -14.13 5.55 -5.76
C ASP A 6 -15.29 6.21 -5.00
N THR A 7 -16.06 7.06 -5.69
CA THR A 7 -17.17 7.81 -5.09
C THR A 7 -18.33 7.86 -6.06
N THR A 8 -19.52 7.45 -5.61
CA THR A 8 -20.76 7.51 -6.38
C THR A 8 -21.83 8.24 -5.57
N ASN A 9 -22.46 9.27 -6.14
CA ASN A 9 -23.51 10.04 -5.47
C ASN A 9 -23.12 10.54 -4.05
N GLY A 10 -21.84 10.89 -3.85
CA GLY A 10 -21.32 11.31 -2.54
C GLY A 10 -20.99 10.17 -1.57
N HIS A 11 -21.31 8.92 -1.91
CA HIS A 11 -20.91 7.75 -1.14
C HIS A 11 -19.53 7.28 -1.58
N VAL A 12 -18.59 7.24 -0.64
CA VAL A 12 -17.23 6.77 -0.86
C VAL A 12 -17.17 5.26 -0.62
N SER A 13 -16.57 4.53 -1.55
CA SER A 13 -16.42 3.07 -1.51
C SER A 13 -15.20 2.67 -0.66
N PHE A 14 -15.30 2.79 0.66
CA PHE A 14 -14.22 2.48 1.60
C PHE A 14 -14.72 2.16 3.01
N ALA A 15 -14.37 0.99 3.54
CA ALA A 15 -14.62 0.61 4.92
C ALA A 15 -13.33 0.50 5.72
N ASN A 16 -13.42 0.88 7.00
CA ASN A 16 -12.37 0.73 8.00
C ASN A 16 -12.98 0.27 9.32
N SER A 17 -12.36 -0.69 10.00
CA SER A 17 -12.76 -1.08 11.36
C SER A 17 -12.50 0.03 12.39
N ARG A 18 -11.61 0.99 12.08
CA ARG A 18 -11.17 2.09 12.95
C ARG A 18 -11.55 3.48 12.41
N SER A 19 -11.43 4.49 13.27
CA SER A 19 -11.73 5.91 12.98
C SER A 19 -10.49 6.77 12.67
N ASP A 20 -9.30 6.18 12.55
CA ASP A 20 -8.00 6.85 12.56
C ASP A 20 -7.40 7.13 11.17
N HIS A 21 -8.20 7.03 10.11
CA HIS A 21 -7.74 7.28 8.74
C HIS A 21 -7.76 8.79 8.40
N TRP A 22 -6.68 9.30 7.82
CA TRP A 22 -6.44 10.75 7.69
C TRP A 22 -7.48 11.50 6.85
N HIS A 23 -8.05 10.85 5.83
CA HIS A 23 -9.00 11.51 4.92
C HIS A 23 -10.41 11.62 5.51
N ARG A 24 -10.74 10.87 6.58
CA ARG A 24 -12.06 10.88 7.23
C ARG A 24 -13.23 10.67 6.25
N LEU A 25 -13.05 9.77 5.27
CA LEU A 25 -14.05 9.44 4.24
C LEU A 25 -14.41 7.97 4.34
N GLY A 26 -15.59 7.60 3.85
CA GLY A 26 -16.08 6.22 3.87
C GLY A 26 -16.72 5.86 5.21
N GLN A 27 -16.75 4.56 5.49
CA GLN A 27 -17.50 3.97 6.59
C GLN A 27 -16.54 3.51 7.69
N THR A 28 -16.71 4.06 8.90
CA THR A 28 -16.06 3.54 10.10
C THR A 28 -16.98 2.53 10.75
N VAL A 29 -16.60 1.25 10.71
CA VAL A 29 -17.43 0.15 11.21
C VAL A 29 -17.35 0.01 12.74
N GLY A 30 -16.17 0.27 13.32
CA GLY A 30 -15.99 0.30 14.78
C GLY A 30 -15.68 -1.06 15.42
N HIS A 31 -15.64 -2.14 14.63
CA HIS A 31 -15.23 -3.47 15.06
C HIS A 31 -14.50 -4.22 13.94
N THR A 32 -13.84 -5.33 14.29
CA THR A 32 -13.19 -6.22 13.33
C THR A 32 -14.22 -6.83 12.38
N MET A 33 -14.00 -6.74 11.07
CA MET A 33 -15.01 -7.12 10.09
C MET A 33 -14.86 -8.59 9.65
N THR A 34 -16.00 -9.21 9.34
CA THR A 34 -16.06 -10.36 8.43
C THR A 34 -15.85 -9.91 6.98
N ALA A 35 -15.55 -10.86 6.08
CA ALA A 35 -15.47 -10.59 4.64
C ALA A 35 -16.70 -9.87 4.11
N ARG A 36 -17.89 -10.37 4.48
CA ARG A 36 -19.18 -9.83 4.07
C ARG A 36 -19.37 -8.39 4.55
N GLU A 37 -19.13 -8.11 5.84
CA GLU A 37 -19.25 -6.75 6.38
C GLU A 37 -18.27 -5.78 5.71
N ALA A 38 -17.03 -6.21 5.46
CA ALA A 38 -16.04 -5.37 4.80
C ALA A 38 -16.49 -4.97 3.38
N LEU A 39 -17.01 -5.93 2.60
CA LEU A 39 -17.50 -5.67 1.24
C LEU A 39 -18.80 -4.86 1.22
N GLU A 40 -19.75 -5.15 2.11
CA GLU A 40 -21.00 -4.40 2.23
C GLU A 40 -20.73 -2.94 2.64
N ALA A 41 -19.94 -2.74 3.71
CA ALA A 41 -19.61 -1.40 4.21
C ALA A 41 -18.82 -0.58 3.19
N ALA A 42 -17.92 -1.21 2.42
CA ALA A 42 -17.12 -0.52 1.40
C ALA A 42 -17.85 -0.32 0.06
N HIS A 43 -19.14 -0.68 -0.06
CA HIS A 43 -19.90 -0.66 -1.31
C HIS A 43 -19.22 -1.50 -2.42
N MET A 44 -18.65 -2.64 -2.05
CA MET A 44 -17.91 -3.56 -2.92
C MET A 44 -18.59 -4.90 -3.15
N ALA A 45 -19.65 -5.20 -2.40
CA ALA A 45 -20.44 -6.41 -2.56
C ALA A 45 -21.32 -6.35 -3.83
N GLY A 46 -21.45 -7.48 -4.53
CA GLY A 46 -22.41 -7.65 -5.62
C GLY A 46 -22.12 -6.86 -6.89
N TRP A 47 -20.86 -6.44 -7.11
CA TRP A 47 -20.48 -5.67 -8.29
C TRP A 47 -20.76 -6.37 -9.62
N ASN A 48 -20.80 -7.72 -9.62
CA ASN A 48 -21.05 -8.51 -10.82
C ASN A 48 -20.19 -8.04 -12.01
N VAL A 49 -18.86 -8.00 -11.78
CA VAL A 49 -17.92 -7.50 -12.79
C VAL A 49 -17.88 -8.50 -13.95
N ARG A 50 -18.11 -8.01 -15.16
CA ARG A 50 -18.22 -8.86 -16.35
C ARG A 50 -17.73 -8.14 -17.60
N LYS A 51 -17.41 -8.92 -18.63
CA LYS A 51 -17.04 -8.42 -19.94
C LYS A 51 -18.28 -8.14 -20.78
N MET A 52 -18.29 -7.00 -21.46
CA MET A 52 -19.24 -6.68 -22.53
C MET A 52 -18.44 -6.42 -23.83
N PRO A 53 -18.93 -6.87 -25.00
CA PRO A 53 -18.23 -6.63 -26.27
C PRO A 53 -17.98 -5.13 -26.49
N LEU A 54 -16.76 -4.77 -26.89
CA LEU A 54 -16.47 -3.40 -27.31
C LEU A 54 -17.03 -3.18 -28.71
N GLN A 55 -17.77 -2.09 -28.89
CA GLN A 55 -18.50 -1.81 -30.12
C GLN A 55 -18.23 -0.38 -30.59
N VAL A 56 -18.10 -0.21 -31.91
CA VAL A 56 -18.00 1.10 -32.58
C VAL A 56 -19.37 1.43 -33.16
N PRO A 57 -20.03 2.50 -32.71
CA PRO A 57 -21.31 2.92 -33.28
C PRO A 57 -21.11 3.36 -34.74
N GLN A 58 -22.09 3.05 -35.59
CA GLN A 58 -22.12 3.51 -36.97
C GLN A 58 -23.08 4.69 -37.11
N GLU A 59 -22.74 5.66 -37.94
CA GLU A 59 -23.61 6.81 -38.19
C GLU A 59 -24.92 6.37 -38.88
N PRO A 60 -26.07 6.98 -38.53
CA PRO A 60 -27.30 6.76 -39.27
C PRO A 60 -27.13 7.17 -40.74
N VAL A 61 -27.57 6.30 -41.64
CA VAL A 61 -27.68 6.59 -43.07
C VAL A 61 -29.05 7.21 -43.33
N ILE A 62 -29.05 8.35 -44.01
CA ILE A 62 -30.27 9.06 -44.43
C ILE A 62 -30.37 8.93 -45.94
N ASP A 63 -31.45 8.34 -46.42
CA ASP A 63 -31.76 8.22 -47.85
C ASP A 63 -33.24 8.50 -48.12
N ASP A 64 -33.64 8.40 -49.39
CA ASP A 64 -34.99 8.66 -49.88
C ASP A 64 -36.06 7.74 -49.25
N THR A 65 -35.64 6.66 -48.56
CA THR A 65 -36.51 5.68 -47.90
C THR A 65 -36.61 5.86 -46.38
N GLY A 66 -35.81 6.76 -45.79
CA GLY A 66 -35.86 7.13 -44.38
C GLY A 66 -34.50 7.17 -43.69
N VAL A 67 -34.51 6.99 -42.37
CA VAL A 67 -33.29 6.93 -41.54
C VAL A 67 -33.07 5.48 -41.10
N THR A 68 -31.95 4.87 -41.51
CA THR A 68 -31.53 3.55 -41.04
C THR A 68 -30.23 3.65 -40.26
N THR A 69 -30.16 3.02 -39.09
CA THR A 69 -28.91 2.95 -38.29
C THR A 69 -28.30 1.57 -38.44
N PRO A 70 -27.12 1.43 -39.08
CA PRO A 70 -26.44 0.15 -39.18
C PRO A 70 -26.08 -0.41 -37.79
N ALA A 71 -26.06 -1.74 -37.65
CA ALA A 71 -25.63 -2.39 -36.41
C ALA A 71 -24.19 -1.98 -36.06
N PRO A 72 -23.85 -1.77 -34.78
CA PRO A 72 -22.51 -1.35 -34.41
C PRO A 72 -21.47 -2.44 -34.74
N LEU A 73 -20.26 -2.02 -35.12
CA LEU A 73 -19.16 -2.92 -35.43
C LEU A 73 -18.53 -3.44 -34.14
N VAL A 74 -18.52 -4.76 -33.95
CA VAL A 74 -17.82 -5.37 -32.81
C VAL A 74 -16.31 -5.32 -33.04
N VAL A 75 -15.56 -4.84 -32.05
CA VAL A 75 -14.10 -4.89 -32.07
C VAL A 75 -13.67 -6.31 -31.65
N PRO A 76 -13.11 -7.13 -32.54
CA PRO A 76 -12.77 -8.51 -32.23
C PRO A 76 -11.77 -8.60 -31.08
N ASP A 77 -11.93 -9.57 -30.17
CA ASP A 77 -11.05 -9.83 -29.03
C ASP A 77 -10.92 -8.72 -27.96
N PHE A 78 -11.64 -7.61 -28.09
CA PHE A 78 -11.67 -6.53 -27.11
C PHE A 78 -13.02 -6.39 -26.41
N TYR A 79 -12.97 -6.19 -25.10
CA TYR A 79 -14.14 -6.13 -24.24
C TYR A 79 -14.01 -4.97 -23.27
N ALA A 80 -15.12 -4.29 -22.97
CA ALA A 80 -15.20 -3.43 -21.82
C ALA A 80 -15.47 -4.28 -20.57
N THR A 81 -14.72 -4.08 -19.49
CA THR A 81 -15.13 -4.58 -18.17
C THR A 81 -16.12 -3.59 -17.57
N VAL A 82 -17.23 -4.11 -17.08
CA VAL A 82 -18.28 -3.31 -16.44
C VAL A 82 -18.62 -3.89 -15.07
N ARG A 83 -18.98 -3.03 -14.12
CA ARG A 83 -19.66 -3.42 -12.88
C ARG A 83 -21.11 -2.94 -12.89
N THR A 84 -21.96 -3.63 -12.15
CA THR A 84 -23.19 -3.06 -11.64
C THR A 84 -22.84 -2.28 -10.38
N ASN A 85 -22.97 -0.96 -10.41
CA ASN A 85 -22.68 -0.09 -9.28
C ASN A 85 -23.70 -0.32 -8.16
N PRO A 86 -23.28 -0.74 -6.96
CA PRO A 86 -24.22 -1.12 -5.90
C PRO A 86 -24.97 0.06 -5.29
N ILE A 87 -24.51 1.31 -5.51
CA ILE A 87 -25.14 2.51 -4.95
C ILE A 87 -26.29 3.01 -5.83
N ASN A 88 -26.15 2.93 -7.16
CA ASN A 88 -27.14 3.49 -8.09
C ASN A 88 -27.74 2.47 -9.07
N GLY A 89 -27.28 1.21 -9.05
CA GLY A 89 -27.75 0.12 -9.92
C GLY A 89 -27.34 0.22 -11.40
N ARG A 90 -26.60 1.26 -11.80
CA ARG A 90 -26.19 1.49 -13.19
C ARG A 90 -24.92 0.72 -13.54
N LEU A 91 -24.63 0.63 -14.83
CA LEU A 91 -23.37 0.08 -15.31
C LEU A 91 -22.29 1.16 -15.33
N ASP A 92 -21.17 0.87 -14.69
CA ASP A 92 -19.95 1.65 -14.82
C ASP A 92 -18.95 0.86 -15.66
N VAL A 93 -18.33 1.53 -16.64
CA VAL A 93 -17.21 0.98 -17.39
C VAL A 93 -15.93 1.16 -16.58
N LEU A 94 -15.21 0.06 -16.35
CA LEU A 94 -13.97 0.03 -15.58
C LEU A 94 -12.74 0.08 -16.49
N GLY A 95 -12.77 -0.59 -17.63
CA GLY A 95 -11.65 -0.55 -18.57
C GLY A 95 -11.87 -1.38 -19.82
N VAL A 96 -10.82 -1.49 -20.62
CA VAL A 96 -10.80 -2.31 -21.84
C VAL A 96 -9.79 -3.44 -21.66
N VAL A 97 -10.23 -4.67 -21.92
CA VAL A 97 -9.45 -5.89 -21.73
C VAL A 97 -9.52 -6.79 -22.95
N GLY A 98 -8.53 -7.70 -23.06
CA GLY A 98 -8.50 -8.71 -24.11
C GLY A 98 -9.36 -9.95 -23.81
N SER A 99 -9.51 -10.82 -24.79
CA SER A 99 -10.32 -12.05 -24.72
C SER A 99 -9.95 -12.99 -23.57
N LYS A 100 -8.67 -13.11 -23.23
CA LYS A 100 -8.17 -13.98 -22.16
C LYS A 100 -8.41 -13.46 -20.74
N TYR A 101 -8.80 -12.19 -20.59
CA TYR A 101 -9.04 -11.60 -19.29
C TYR A 101 -10.28 -12.20 -18.63
N GLU A 102 -10.16 -12.64 -17.39
CA GLU A 102 -11.25 -13.11 -16.54
C GLU A 102 -11.34 -12.24 -15.27
N PRO A 103 -12.45 -11.52 -15.06
CA PRO A 103 -12.65 -10.73 -13.85
C PRO A 103 -12.66 -11.62 -12.60
N LEU A 104 -11.84 -11.27 -11.60
CA LEU A 104 -11.89 -11.88 -10.28
C LEU A 104 -12.79 -11.02 -9.38
N GLN A 105 -13.87 -11.59 -8.86
CA GLN A 105 -14.84 -10.84 -8.05
C GLN A 105 -14.25 -10.42 -6.69
N ASN A 106 -14.80 -9.36 -6.10
CA ASN A 106 -14.32 -8.86 -4.80
C ASN A 106 -14.55 -9.91 -3.70
N GLU A 107 -15.65 -10.65 -3.77
CA GLU A 107 -15.98 -11.79 -2.90
C GLU A 107 -14.90 -12.88 -2.99
N ALA A 108 -14.48 -13.23 -4.21
CA ALA A 108 -13.40 -14.19 -4.41
C ALA A 108 -12.06 -13.69 -3.83
N SER A 109 -11.83 -12.38 -3.78
CA SER A 109 -10.64 -11.81 -3.12
C SER A 109 -10.65 -12.09 -1.61
N CYS A 110 -11.82 -11.93 -0.98
CA CYS A 110 -12.02 -12.25 0.43
C CYS A 110 -11.92 -13.75 0.71
N ASP A 111 -12.59 -14.60 -0.09
CA ASP A 111 -12.52 -16.05 0.06
C ASP A 111 -11.08 -16.56 0.00
N LEU A 112 -10.27 -15.99 -0.90
CA LEU A 112 -8.86 -16.35 -1.00
C LEU A 112 -8.06 -15.84 0.20
N LEU A 113 -8.36 -14.65 0.73
CA LEU A 113 -7.71 -14.14 1.95
C LEU A 113 -8.03 -15.04 3.16
N ASP A 114 -9.30 -15.39 3.36
CA ASP A 114 -9.73 -16.32 4.42
C ASP A 114 -9.02 -17.66 4.28
N ALA A 115 -9.01 -18.22 3.06
CA ALA A 115 -8.29 -19.45 2.76
C ALA A 115 -6.76 -19.32 2.92
N LEU A 116 -6.18 -18.15 3.08
CA LEU A 116 -4.76 -17.98 3.39
C LEU A 116 -4.49 -17.89 4.90
N VAL A 117 -5.44 -17.35 5.66
CA VAL A 117 -5.29 -17.10 7.11
C VAL A 117 -6.00 -18.11 8.01
N ASP A 118 -6.73 -19.08 7.47
CA ASP A 118 -7.42 -20.15 8.22
C ASP A 118 -6.52 -20.89 9.23
N GLN A 119 -5.19 -20.83 9.10
CA GLN A 119 -4.24 -21.42 10.05
C GLN A 119 -3.67 -20.42 11.07
N SER A 120 -3.84 -19.12 10.85
CA SER A 120 -3.17 -18.08 11.61
C SER A 120 -3.93 -17.66 12.87
N GLY A 121 -5.20 -18.02 13.05
CA GLY A 121 -5.98 -17.77 14.27
C GLY A 121 -6.04 -16.30 14.71
N GLY A 122 -7.15 -15.60 14.41
CA GLY A 122 -7.35 -14.21 14.87
C GLY A 122 -6.98 -13.12 13.86
N ALA A 123 -6.63 -13.48 12.63
CA ALA A 123 -6.65 -12.53 11.52
C ALA A 123 -8.07 -12.05 11.25
N HIS A 124 -8.24 -10.78 10.92
CA HIS A 124 -9.56 -10.19 10.66
C HIS A 124 -9.48 -9.08 9.62
N PHE A 125 -10.56 -8.88 8.87
CA PHE A 125 -10.64 -7.80 7.88
C PHE A 125 -10.62 -6.45 8.58
N GLU A 126 -9.73 -5.57 8.15
CA GLU A 126 -9.54 -4.25 8.76
C GLU A 126 -9.92 -3.11 7.83
N THR A 127 -9.54 -3.19 6.55
CA THR A 127 -9.94 -2.19 5.56
C THR A 127 -10.31 -2.85 4.23
N ALA A 128 -11.25 -2.23 3.53
CA ALA A 128 -11.59 -2.58 2.15
C ALA A 128 -11.92 -1.30 1.39
N GLY A 129 -11.59 -1.23 0.11
CA GLY A 129 -11.94 -0.05 -0.68
C GLY A 129 -11.71 -0.21 -2.16
N ALA A 130 -12.36 0.67 -2.91
CA ALA A 130 -12.22 0.80 -4.35
C ALA A 130 -11.47 2.10 -4.69
N LEU A 131 -10.63 2.02 -5.72
CA LEU A 131 -9.75 3.10 -6.16
C LEU A 131 -9.96 3.41 -7.64
N ARG A 132 -9.59 4.63 -8.03
CA ARG A 132 -9.52 5.10 -9.41
C ARG A 132 -10.80 4.89 -10.20
N GLY A 133 -11.94 5.17 -9.56
CA GLY A 133 -13.28 4.99 -10.14
C GLY A 133 -13.74 3.53 -10.21
N GLY A 134 -13.26 2.69 -9.26
CA GLY A 134 -13.63 1.27 -9.19
C GLY A 134 -12.75 0.33 -10.00
N ARG A 135 -11.75 0.86 -10.72
CA ARG A 135 -10.85 0.07 -11.57
C ARG A 135 -9.92 -0.83 -10.78
N GLU A 136 -9.56 -0.40 -9.58
CA GLU A 136 -8.78 -1.19 -8.64
C GLU A 136 -9.55 -1.35 -7.34
N THR A 137 -9.34 -2.47 -6.67
CA THR A 137 -9.87 -2.70 -5.32
C THR A 137 -8.80 -3.29 -4.42
N PHE A 138 -8.94 -3.05 -3.12
CA PHE A 138 -8.11 -3.66 -2.11
C PHE A 138 -8.97 -4.16 -0.95
N VAL A 139 -8.48 -5.22 -0.31
CA VAL A 139 -8.99 -5.73 0.96
C VAL A 139 -7.77 -6.07 1.82
N THR A 140 -7.76 -5.64 3.08
CA THR A 140 -6.68 -5.93 4.03
C THR A 140 -7.20 -6.67 5.24
N MET A 141 -6.43 -7.66 5.68
CA MET A 141 -6.59 -8.33 6.95
C MET A 141 -5.44 -7.94 7.87
N LYS A 142 -5.77 -7.54 9.09
CA LYS A 142 -4.77 -7.43 10.15
C LYS A 142 -4.44 -8.84 10.63
N LEU A 143 -3.16 -9.15 10.71
CA LEU A 143 -2.68 -10.41 11.25
C LEU A 143 -2.61 -10.35 12.79
N PRO A 144 -2.71 -11.50 13.48
CA PRO A 144 -2.68 -11.55 14.95
C PRO A 144 -1.30 -11.20 15.51
N SER A 145 -0.24 -11.47 14.75
CA SER A 145 1.14 -11.13 15.11
C SER A 145 1.42 -9.65 14.90
N SER A 146 2.11 -9.05 15.86
CA SER A 146 2.65 -7.68 15.79
C SER A 146 4.02 -7.66 16.45
N MET A 147 4.94 -6.89 15.90
CA MET A 147 6.22 -6.59 16.56
C MET A 147 5.97 -5.49 17.59
N VAL A 148 6.45 -5.67 18.83
CA VAL A 148 6.25 -4.71 19.92
C VAL A 148 7.55 -4.51 20.68
N PHE A 149 7.96 -3.24 20.82
CA PHE A 149 9.04 -2.85 21.72
C PHE A 149 8.49 -2.03 22.88
N ASP A 150 8.82 -2.40 24.11
CA ASP A 150 8.42 -1.66 25.30
C ASP A 150 9.32 -0.42 25.46
N GLY A 151 8.73 0.75 25.34
CA GLY A 151 9.38 2.03 25.55
C GLY A 151 9.80 2.24 27.00
N LYS A 152 10.83 3.06 27.20
CA LYS A 152 11.37 3.42 28.52
C LYS A 152 10.36 4.13 29.42
N ASP A 153 9.34 4.75 28.83
CA ASP A 153 8.22 5.41 29.49
C ASP A 153 7.01 4.50 29.74
N GLY A 154 7.13 3.20 29.42
CA GLY A 154 6.04 2.22 29.50
C GLY A 154 5.09 2.25 28.30
N SER A 155 5.33 3.09 27.30
CA SER A 155 4.62 3.03 26.03
C SER A 155 5.02 1.79 25.21
N LYS A 156 4.28 1.50 24.14
CA LYS A 156 4.55 0.35 23.26
C LYS A 156 4.74 0.82 21.83
N ASP A 157 5.94 0.68 21.30
CA ASP A 157 6.22 0.84 19.87
C ASP A 157 5.74 -0.43 19.14
N ARG A 158 4.51 -0.38 18.65
CA ARG A 158 3.82 -1.51 18.04
C ARG A 158 3.75 -1.35 16.53
N THR A 159 4.29 -2.34 15.81
CA THR A 159 4.14 -2.51 14.37
C THR A 159 3.19 -3.67 14.08
N ASP A 160 2.00 -3.35 13.56
CA ASP A 160 1.05 -4.35 13.06
C ASP A 160 1.41 -4.80 11.64
N PHE A 161 1.10 -6.06 11.31
CA PHE A 161 1.27 -6.60 9.96
C PHE A 161 -0.07 -6.90 9.30
N TYR A 162 -0.12 -6.68 7.99
CA TYR A 162 -1.33 -6.82 7.19
C TYR A 162 -1.08 -7.72 5.99
N LEU A 163 -2.00 -8.65 5.76
CA LEU A 163 -2.13 -9.36 4.48
C LEU A 163 -3.15 -8.61 3.62
N ALA A 164 -2.74 -8.15 2.47
CA ALA A 164 -3.60 -7.41 1.54
C ALA A 164 -3.81 -8.18 0.24
N ALA A 165 -5.05 -8.22 -0.24
CA ALA A 165 -5.41 -8.61 -1.60
C ALA A 165 -5.67 -7.35 -2.43
N LEU A 166 -4.98 -7.22 -3.55
CA LEU A 166 -5.11 -6.13 -4.50
C LEU A 166 -5.61 -6.70 -5.82
N ASN A 167 -6.60 -6.03 -6.40
CA ASN A 167 -7.28 -6.51 -7.60
C ASN A 167 -7.44 -5.37 -8.61
N SER A 168 -7.38 -5.71 -9.91
CA SER A 168 -7.58 -4.78 -11.01
C SER A 168 -8.65 -5.33 -11.94
N HIS A 169 -9.72 -4.55 -12.09
CA HIS A 169 -10.86 -4.84 -12.97
C HIS A 169 -10.66 -4.28 -14.38
N ASP A 170 -9.63 -3.47 -14.62
CA ASP A 170 -9.28 -2.91 -15.94
C ASP A 170 -8.10 -3.63 -16.61
N GLY A 171 -7.55 -4.68 -15.99
CA GLY A 171 -6.44 -5.46 -16.51
C GLY A 171 -5.08 -4.76 -16.45
N SER A 172 -4.98 -3.59 -15.79
CA SER A 172 -3.73 -2.85 -15.61
C SER A 172 -2.73 -3.55 -14.68
N ALA A 173 -3.22 -4.45 -13.81
CA ALA A 173 -2.39 -5.24 -12.92
C ALA A 173 -2.92 -6.68 -12.78
N ALA A 174 -2.04 -7.58 -12.36
CA ALA A 174 -2.44 -8.90 -11.88
C ALA A 174 -3.06 -8.80 -10.49
N PHE A 175 -3.97 -9.72 -10.16
CA PHE A 175 -4.41 -9.91 -8.79
C PHE A 175 -3.22 -10.29 -7.90
N ARG A 176 -3.12 -9.71 -6.71
CA ARG A 176 -1.92 -9.84 -5.87
C ARG A 176 -2.25 -9.96 -4.39
N PHE A 177 -1.61 -10.92 -3.73
CA PHE A 177 -1.41 -10.88 -2.29
C PHE A 177 -0.10 -10.23 -1.94
N LEU A 178 -0.08 -9.45 -0.87
CA LEU A 178 1.14 -8.92 -0.30
C LEU A 178 1.07 -8.83 1.21
N LEU A 179 2.22 -9.00 1.84
CA LEU A 179 2.40 -8.82 3.27
C LEU A 179 3.12 -7.49 3.52
N SER A 180 2.53 -6.61 4.33
CA SER A 180 3.08 -5.26 4.58
C SER A 180 2.76 -4.78 5.99
N PRO A 181 3.65 -4.00 6.63
CA PRO A 181 3.30 -3.25 7.85
C PRO A 181 2.42 -2.01 7.55
N ILE A 182 2.16 -1.72 6.27
CA ILE A 182 1.35 -0.57 5.86
C ILE A 182 -0.09 -1.01 5.68
N ARG A 183 -0.95 -0.46 6.52
CA ARG A 183 -2.40 -0.54 6.33
C ARG A 183 -2.84 0.34 5.16
N ILE A 184 -3.58 -0.26 4.23
CA ILE A 184 -4.07 0.45 3.05
C ILE A 184 -5.40 1.13 3.39
N VAL A 185 -5.45 2.44 3.16
CA VAL A 185 -6.67 3.27 3.29
C VAL A 185 -6.97 4.08 2.03
N CYS A 186 -5.99 4.24 1.14
CA CYS A 186 -6.11 4.97 -0.11
C CYS A 186 -5.03 4.55 -1.13
N ALA A 187 -5.09 5.09 -2.35
CA ALA A 187 -4.15 4.77 -3.43
C ALA A 187 -2.67 5.00 -3.08
N ASN A 188 -2.37 6.04 -2.29
CA ASN A 188 -1.00 6.33 -1.86
C ASN A 188 -0.47 5.22 -0.94
N THR A 189 -1.27 4.81 0.04
CA THR A 189 -0.91 3.72 0.96
C THR A 189 -0.86 2.36 0.27
N GLN A 190 -1.74 2.09 -0.71
CA GLN A 190 -1.65 0.87 -1.53
C GLN A 190 -0.32 0.82 -2.26
N SER A 191 0.05 1.93 -2.89
CA SER A 191 1.30 2.01 -3.63
C SER A 191 2.49 1.79 -2.69
N ALA A 192 2.48 2.41 -1.51
CA ALA A 192 3.51 2.20 -0.49
C ALA A 192 3.57 0.75 0.00
N ALA A 193 2.42 0.10 0.21
CA ALA A 193 2.32 -1.31 0.59
C ALA A 193 2.91 -2.23 -0.48
N ILE A 194 2.59 -2.01 -1.76
CA ILE A 194 3.14 -2.78 -2.89
C ILE A 194 4.67 -2.77 -2.92
N ARG A 195 5.29 -1.62 -2.67
CA ARG A 195 6.76 -1.51 -2.78
C ARG A 195 7.51 -1.87 -1.51
N SER A 196 6.86 -1.69 -0.35
CA SER A 196 7.39 -2.18 0.93
C SER A 196 7.14 -3.68 1.11
N ALA A 197 6.28 -4.28 0.30
CA ALA A 197 5.96 -5.71 0.35
C ALA A 197 7.23 -6.53 0.25
N LYS A 198 7.58 -7.17 1.35
CA LYS A 198 8.74 -8.06 1.45
C LYS A 198 8.47 -9.40 0.81
N SER A 199 7.20 -9.71 0.63
CA SER A 199 6.72 -10.80 -0.19
C SER A 199 5.41 -10.41 -0.87
N SER A 200 5.28 -10.87 -2.10
CA SER A 200 4.06 -10.76 -2.86
C SER A 200 3.88 -11.98 -3.74
N PHE A 201 2.64 -12.38 -3.94
CA PHE A 201 2.27 -13.45 -4.87
C PHE A 201 1.23 -12.89 -5.82
N SER A 202 1.44 -13.06 -7.13
CA SER A 202 0.54 -12.48 -8.14
C SER A 202 -0.08 -13.59 -8.99
N ILE A 203 -1.39 -13.49 -9.23
CA ILE A 203 -2.19 -14.39 -10.05
C ILE A 203 -2.67 -13.60 -11.27
N ARG A 204 -2.41 -14.11 -12.47
CA ARG A 204 -2.89 -13.47 -13.70
C ARG A 204 -4.42 -13.59 -13.78
N HIS A 205 -5.07 -12.58 -14.34
CA HIS A 205 -6.50 -12.59 -14.67
C HIS A 205 -6.80 -13.46 -15.90
N THR A 206 -6.32 -14.69 -15.90
CA THR A 206 -6.56 -15.69 -16.95
C THR A 206 -7.13 -16.93 -16.29
N GLY A 207 -7.96 -17.69 -16.99
CA GLY A 207 -8.59 -18.90 -16.45
C GLY A 207 -7.59 -19.81 -15.72
N GLY A 208 -8.00 -20.30 -14.54
CA GLY A 208 -7.18 -21.16 -13.68
C GLY A 208 -6.76 -20.57 -12.32
N ALA A 209 -7.24 -19.39 -11.94
CA ALA A 209 -6.86 -18.70 -10.68
C ALA A 209 -6.97 -19.55 -9.40
N ARG A 210 -7.89 -20.54 -9.35
CA ARG A 210 -8.03 -21.47 -8.22
C ARG A 210 -6.85 -22.43 -8.04
N ALA A 211 -6.08 -22.71 -9.09
CA ALA A 211 -4.93 -23.62 -9.02
C ALA A 211 -3.76 -23.06 -8.18
N SER A 212 -3.77 -21.76 -7.86
CA SER A 212 -2.66 -21.05 -7.23
C SER A 212 -2.80 -20.81 -5.72
N ILE A 213 -3.82 -21.33 -5.04
CA ILE A 213 -3.97 -21.12 -3.58
C ILE A 213 -2.82 -21.81 -2.81
N ALA A 214 -2.45 -23.04 -3.17
CA ALA A 214 -1.34 -23.73 -2.53
C ALA A 214 0.00 -23.01 -2.76
N GLU A 215 0.20 -22.47 -3.97
CA GLU A 215 1.37 -21.65 -4.31
C GLU A 215 1.38 -20.34 -3.52
N ALA A 216 0.23 -19.66 -3.43
CA ALA A 216 0.06 -18.47 -2.61
C ALA A 216 0.36 -18.75 -1.14
N ARG A 217 -0.13 -19.87 -0.59
CA ARG A 217 0.19 -20.31 0.78
C ARG A 217 1.69 -20.53 0.97
N ASN A 218 2.35 -21.21 0.03
CA ASN A 218 3.80 -21.47 0.12
C ASN A 218 4.63 -20.19 0.02
N ALA A 219 4.28 -19.28 -0.90
CA ALA A 219 4.91 -17.97 -1.01
C ALA A 219 4.71 -17.14 0.26
N LEU A 220 3.50 -17.19 0.84
CA LEU A 220 3.21 -16.48 2.07
C LEU A 220 3.95 -17.11 3.27
N LYS A 221 4.09 -18.44 3.38
CA LYS A 221 4.92 -19.11 4.41
C LYS A 221 6.35 -18.57 4.49
N LEU A 222 6.98 -18.32 3.34
CA LEU A 222 8.31 -17.69 3.28
C LEU A 222 8.30 -16.24 3.81
N SER A 223 7.15 -15.58 3.75
CA SER A 223 6.94 -14.19 4.18
C SER A 223 6.85 -14.06 5.70
N TRP A 224 6.17 -14.99 6.38
CA TRP A 224 6.14 -15.02 7.85
C TRP A 224 7.55 -15.19 8.44
N ARG A 225 8.34 -16.12 7.87
CA ARG A 225 9.75 -16.29 8.26
C ARG A 225 10.58 -15.02 8.08
N TYR A 226 10.30 -14.23 7.04
CA TYR A 226 10.97 -12.95 6.84
C TYR A 226 10.57 -11.93 7.92
N ILE A 227 9.29 -11.86 8.30
CA ILE A 227 8.84 -11.00 9.40
C ILE A 227 9.55 -11.38 10.69
N GLU A 228 9.57 -12.68 11.02
CA GLU A 228 10.26 -13.18 12.22
C GLU A 228 11.75 -12.81 12.22
N ALA A 229 12.42 -12.94 11.07
CA ALA A 229 13.81 -12.55 10.91
C ALA A 229 14.01 -11.02 11.08
N PHE A 230 13.15 -10.21 10.46
CA PHE A 230 13.20 -8.75 10.60
C PHE A 230 12.94 -8.30 12.04
N GLU A 231 11.98 -8.94 12.72
CA GLU A 231 11.70 -8.69 14.13
C GLU A 231 12.91 -9.03 15.00
N ALA A 232 13.59 -10.15 14.74
CA ALA A 232 14.82 -10.50 15.44
C ALA A 232 15.94 -9.46 15.21
N GLU A 233 16.12 -8.98 13.98
CA GLU A 233 17.10 -7.94 13.66
C GLU A 233 16.74 -6.60 14.32
N ALA A 234 15.47 -6.19 14.29
CA ALA A 234 14.99 -4.97 14.93
C ALA A 234 15.12 -5.06 16.45
N ALA A 235 14.83 -6.21 17.06
CA ALA A 235 15.03 -6.47 18.47
C ALA A 235 16.52 -6.38 18.87
N ALA A 236 17.43 -6.88 18.02
CA ALA A 236 18.87 -6.73 18.24
C ALA A 236 19.29 -5.25 18.21
N LEU A 237 18.77 -4.45 17.27
CA LEU A 237 19.00 -3.00 17.24
C LEU A 237 18.40 -2.28 18.45
N TYR A 238 17.25 -2.75 18.96
CA TYR A 238 16.61 -2.18 20.14
C TYR A 238 17.42 -2.47 21.41
N ALA A 239 17.95 -3.69 21.56
CA ALA A 239 18.77 -4.09 22.69
C ALA A 239 20.16 -3.42 22.69
N ALA A 240 20.66 -3.01 21.52
CA ALA A 240 21.97 -2.37 21.40
C ALA A 240 21.90 -0.88 21.81
N PRO A 241 22.62 -0.47 22.86
CA PRO A 241 22.71 0.94 23.23
C PRO A 241 23.45 1.74 22.15
N MET A 242 23.13 3.02 22.06
CA MET A 242 23.83 3.97 21.20
C MET A 242 23.89 5.33 21.87
N ASP A 243 25.07 5.93 21.94
CA ASP A 243 25.25 7.27 22.48
C ASP A 243 25.17 8.37 21.39
N THR A 244 25.21 9.62 21.83
CA THR A 244 25.08 10.78 20.92
C THR A 244 26.28 10.90 19.97
N GLU A 245 27.48 10.52 20.39
CA GLU A 245 28.68 10.64 19.56
C GLU A 245 28.71 9.53 18.50
N GLU A 246 28.36 8.31 18.87
CA GLU A 246 28.11 7.21 17.94
C GLU A 246 27.04 7.62 16.91
N MET A 247 25.93 8.23 17.36
CA MET A 247 24.86 8.68 16.47
C MET A 247 25.32 9.76 15.49
N ARG A 248 26.13 10.72 15.94
CA ARG A 248 26.74 11.74 15.06
C ARG A 248 27.66 11.10 14.03
N SER A 249 28.54 10.20 14.47
CA SER A 249 29.47 9.47 13.59
C SER A 249 28.69 8.69 12.52
N PHE A 250 27.72 7.89 12.96
CA PHE A 250 26.81 7.15 12.09
C PHE A 250 26.11 8.03 11.06
N ALA A 251 25.48 9.14 11.47
CA ALA A 251 24.76 10.02 10.56
C ALA A 251 25.68 10.69 9.53
N ASN A 252 26.91 11.04 9.92
CA ASN A 252 27.91 11.60 8.99
C ASN A 252 28.37 10.55 7.97
N THR A 253 28.62 9.32 8.41
CA THR A 253 29.02 8.22 7.52
C THR A 253 27.88 7.85 6.57
N LEU A 254 26.66 7.72 7.06
CA LEU A 254 25.48 7.38 6.26
C LEU A 254 25.24 8.41 5.13
N LEU A 255 25.49 9.69 5.41
CA LEU A 255 25.34 10.76 4.42
C LEU A 255 26.64 11.12 3.70
N GLU A 256 27.70 10.32 3.88
CA GLU A 256 29.00 10.49 3.24
C GLU A 256 29.55 11.93 3.39
N VAL A 257 29.41 12.53 4.57
CA VAL A 257 29.80 13.93 4.80
C VAL A 257 31.27 14.16 4.44
N ASP A 258 32.15 13.24 4.85
CA ASP A 258 33.59 13.38 4.67
C ASP A 258 34.08 13.04 3.27
N SER A 259 33.29 12.33 2.47
CA SER A 259 33.58 11.99 1.08
C SER A 259 33.07 13.05 0.08
N ALA A 260 32.57 14.18 0.57
CA ALA A 260 32.04 15.23 -0.30
C ALA A 260 33.14 15.96 -1.08
N GLY A 261 33.02 16.01 -2.41
CA GLY A 261 34.00 16.63 -3.30
C GLY A 261 34.07 18.16 -3.25
N THR A 262 33.11 18.83 -2.58
CA THR A 262 33.12 20.31 -2.42
C THR A 262 32.68 20.71 -1.02
N THR A 263 33.11 21.90 -0.57
CA THR A 263 32.72 22.48 0.73
C THR A 263 31.22 22.70 0.84
N ALA A 264 30.56 23.13 -0.24
CA ALA A 264 29.12 23.33 -0.27
C ALA A 264 28.35 22.01 -0.10
N THR A 265 28.78 20.95 -0.80
CA THR A 265 28.18 19.61 -0.66
C THR A 265 28.41 19.03 0.74
N ARG A 266 29.61 19.20 1.30
CA ARG A 266 29.95 18.78 2.67
C ARG A 266 29.02 19.45 3.67
N ARG A 267 28.86 20.78 3.58
CA ARG A 267 27.96 21.57 4.44
C ARG A 267 26.53 21.07 4.34
N HIS A 268 25.99 20.89 3.14
CA HIS A 268 24.63 20.37 2.97
C HIS A 268 24.45 18.96 3.55
N ARG A 269 25.39 18.04 3.32
CA ARG A 269 25.34 16.68 3.91
C ARG A 269 25.38 16.75 5.44
N ARG A 270 26.22 17.62 6.01
CA ARG A 270 26.32 17.85 7.47
C ARG A 270 25.03 18.42 8.06
N GLU A 271 24.40 19.39 7.41
CA GLU A 271 23.10 19.94 7.85
C GLU A 271 22.00 18.87 7.90
N ARG A 272 21.98 17.97 6.90
CA ARG A 272 21.08 16.81 6.89
C ARG A 272 21.41 15.82 8.00
N ALA A 273 22.68 15.51 8.24
CA ALA A 273 23.12 14.63 9.34
C ALA A 273 22.70 15.20 10.70
N ASN A 274 22.94 16.50 10.93
CA ASN A 274 22.52 17.19 12.14
C ASN A 274 21.00 17.17 12.33
N SER A 275 20.23 17.23 11.24
CA SER A 275 18.77 17.11 11.31
C SER A 275 18.32 15.74 11.80
N ILE A 276 18.98 14.66 11.34
CA ILE A 276 18.73 13.29 11.82
C ILE A 276 19.09 13.18 13.31
N VAL A 277 20.26 13.67 13.71
CA VAL A 277 20.69 13.67 15.13
C VAL A 277 19.70 14.45 16.00
N LYS A 278 19.20 15.59 15.52
CA LYS A 278 18.18 16.37 16.23
C LYS A 278 16.92 15.54 16.49
N LEU A 279 16.39 14.86 15.47
CA LEU A 279 15.23 13.97 15.65
C LEU A 279 15.53 12.89 16.68
N TRP A 280 16.68 12.24 16.59
CA TRP A 280 17.09 11.21 17.55
C TRP A 280 17.09 11.70 19.00
N THR A 281 17.49 12.96 19.23
CA THR A 281 17.54 13.55 20.58
C THR A 281 16.20 14.10 21.10
N SER A 282 15.31 14.54 20.22
CA SER A 282 14.18 15.40 20.63
C SER A 282 12.85 15.09 19.96
N SER A 283 12.76 14.07 19.10
CA SER A 283 11.49 13.66 18.51
C SER A 283 10.63 12.93 19.54
N GLU A 284 9.37 13.33 19.66
CA GLU A 284 8.39 12.67 20.52
C GLU A 284 8.19 11.21 20.10
N THR A 285 8.32 10.90 18.81
CA THR A 285 8.17 9.52 18.30
C THR A 285 9.36 8.62 18.63
N ILE A 286 10.50 9.21 19.04
CA ILE A 286 11.74 8.49 19.33
C ILE A 286 12.02 8.43 20.83
N ALA A 287 11.55 9.41 21.59
CA ALA A 287 11.73 9.49 23.04
C ALA A 287 11.47 8.16 23.78
N PRO A 288 10.42 7.38 23.45
CA PRO A 288 10.18 6.08 24.09
C PRO A 288 11.30 5.06 23.90
N ILE A 289 11.97 5.07 22.75
CA ILE A 289 12.99 4.09 22.37
C ILE A 289 14.41 4.68 22.43
N ALA A 290 14.56 5.88 23.01
CA ALA A 290 15.78 6.69 22.97
C ALA A 290 17.02 5.95 23.48
N GLY A 291 18.20 6.27 22.93
CA GLY A 291 19.47 5.68 23.35
C GLY A 291 19.70 4.25 22.83
N THR A 292 18.94 3.81 21.83
CA THR A 292 19.10 2.51 21.17
C THR A 292 19.48 2.70 19.69
N ARG A 293 20.06 1.68 19.05
CA ARG A 293 20.28 1.70 17.60
C ARG A 293 18.96 1.66 16.83
N TRP A 294 17.90 1.09 17.40
CA TRP A 294 16.55 1.18 16.85
C TRP A 294 16.04 2.63 16.79
N ALA A 295 16.29 3.44 17.82
CA ALA A 295 16.00 4.87 17.79
C ALA A 295 16.75 5.60 16.68
N ALA A 296 18.02 5.25 16.44
CA ALA A 296 18.81 5.83 15.35
C ALA A 296 18.23 5.50 13.97
N TYR A 297 17.78 4.25 13.77
CA TYR A 297 17.07 3.88 12.54
C TYR A 297 15.78 4.68 12.36
N ASN A 298 14.96 4.79 13.41
CA ASN A 298 13.70 5.55 13.36
C ASN A 298 13.92 7.05 13.10
N ALA A 299 15.01 7.65 13.61
CA ALA A 299 15.38 9.02 13.28
C ALA A 299 15.68 9.21 11.79
N VAL A 300 16.34 8.25 11.15
CA VAL A 300 16.61 8.27 9.71
C VAL A 300 15.30 8.14 8.94
N THR A 301 14.41 7.24 9.33
CA THR A 301 13.12 7.06 8.64
C THR A 301 12.24 8.30 8.78
N GLU A 302 12.12 8.86 9.99
CA GLU A 302 11.36 10.08 10.23
C GLU A 302 11.90 11.25 9.40
N TYR A 303 13.23 11.41 9.36
CA TYR A 303 13.85 12.46 8.56
C TYR A 303 13.49 12.33 7.07
N LEU A 304 13.64 11.14 6.50
CA LEU A 304 13.36 10.88 5.09
C LEU A 304 11.88 11.06 4.75
N ASP A 305 11.00 10.65 5.66
CA ASP A 305 9.57 10.57 5.40
C ASP A 305 8.86 11.90 5.67
N HIS A 306 9.33 12.67 6.64
CA HIS A 306 8.62 13.85 7.14
C HIS A 306 9.41 15.14 7.07
N VAL A 307 10.74 15.10 7.10
CA VAL A 307 11.56 16.32 7.27
C VAL A 307 12.27 16.76 5.99
N VAL A 308 12.84 15.82 5.21
CA VAL A 308 13.66 16.12 4.02
C VAL A 308 13.03 17.21 3.16
N PRO A 309 13.74 18.31 2.84
CA PRO A 309 13.19 19.35 1.98
C PRO A 309 12.80 18.79 0.61
N VAL A 310 11.62 19.18 0.13
CA VAL A 310 11.14 18.89 -1.22
C VAL A 310 11.26 20.14 -2.06
N ARG A 311 12.01 20.05 -3.16
CA ARG A 311 12.18 21.17 -4.09
C ARG A 311 10.89 21.41 -4.86
N GLY A 312 10.42 22.67 -4.89
CA GLY A 312 9.25 23.07 -5.68
C GLY A 312 7.88 22.82 -5.03
N ALA A 313 7.84 22.30 -3.79
CA ALA A 313 6.58 22.18 -3.06
C ALA A 313 6.08 23.56 -2.63
N LYS A 314 4.81 23.89 -2.93
CA LYS A 314 4.19 25.18 -2.59
C LYS A 314 3.54 25.18 -1.21
N THR A 315 3.11 24.02 -0.73
CA THR A 315 2.50 23.83 0.59
C THR A 315 3.14 22.68 1.37
N ALA A 316 2.91 22.63 2.69
CA ALA A 316 3.33 21.49 3.52
C ALA A 316 2.68 20.17 3.06
N THR A 317 1.44 20.23 2.59
CA THR A 317 0.71 19.10 2.00
C THR A 317 1.38 18.61 0.73
N ASP A 318 1.82 19.50 -0.16
CA ASP A 318 2.53 19.14 -1.39
C ASP A 318 3.90 18.52 -1.07
N ALA A 319 4.60 19.06 -0.08
CA ALA A 319 5.87 18.50 0.38
C ALA A 319 5.68 17.09 0.96
N SER A 320 4.65 16.88 1.78
CA SER A 320 4.31 15.56 2.32
C SER A 320 3.98 14.56 1.20
N ALA A 321 3.15 14.95 0.24
CA ALA A 321 2.79 14.12 -0.90
C ALA A 321 4.02 13.74 -1.75
N ALA A 322 4.92 14.70 -1.99
CA ALA A 322 6.14 14.46 -2.74
C ALA A 322 7.15 13.57 -1.99
N ARG A 323 7.28 13.72 -0.66
CA ARG A 323 8.08 12.78 0.17
C ARG A 323 7.50 11.38 0.11
N ALA A 324 6.18 11.26 0.27
CA ALA A 324 5.49 10.00 0.12
C ALA A 324 5.82 9.40 -1.25
N LEU A 325 5.66 10.14 -2.35
CA LEU A 325 6.02 9.70 -3.70
C LEU A 325 7.50 9.32 -3.86
N ARG A 326 8.42 10.01 -3.18
CA ARG A 326 9.87 9.70 -3.24
C ARG A 326 10.23 8.43 -2.47
N ASN A 327 9.63 8.21 -1.32
CA ASN A 327 9.79 6.97 -0.56
C ASN A 327 9.22 5.79 -1.33
N ILE A 328 8.09 6.06 -1.99
CA ILE A 328 7.47 5.21 -2.98
C ILE A 328 8.50 4.84 -4.08
N THR A 329 9.16 5.78 -4.75
CA THR A 329 10.08 5.44 -5.86
C THR A 329 11.43 4.85 -5.43
N THR A 330 11.95 5.19 -4.24
CA THR A 330 13.29 4.78 -3.80
C THR A 330 13.33 3.44 -3.04
N ALA A 331 12.21 2.93 -2.51
CA ALA A 331 12.17 1.68 -1.76
C ALA A 331 12.50 0.41 -2.59
N ALA A 332 12.42 0.49 -3.92
CA ALA A 332 12.70 -0.63 -4.83
C ALA A 332 14.20 -0.91 -5.04
N SER A 333 15.10 -0.04 -4.58
CA SER A 333 16.54 -0.31 -4.63
C SER A 333 17.01 -0.87 -3.29
N GLY A 334 17.72 -2.01 -3.31
CA GLY A 334 18.48 -2.52 -2.14
C GLY A 334 19.55 -1.54 -1.62
N GLN A 335 19.72 -0.42 -2.33
CA GLN A 335 20.60 0.72 -2.05
C GLN A 335 19.85 1.94 -1.48
N SER A 336 18.59 1.81 -1.05
CA SER A 336 17.91 2.92 -0.38
C SER A 336 18.65 3.32 0.90
N LEU A 337 18.61 4.62 1.24
CA LEU A 337 19.29 5.13 2.43
C LEU A 337 18.79 4.47 3.72
N LYS A 338 17.51 4.07 3.76
CA LYS A 338 16.94 3.29 4.87
C LYS A 338 17.57 1.91 4.98
N ALA A 339 17.71 1.19 3.87
CA ALA A 339 18.34 -0.13 3.87
C ALA A 339 19.82 -0.05 4.23
N GLN A 340 20.53 0.99 3.79
CA GLN A 340 21.92 1.25 4.19
C GLN A 340 22.03 1.56 5.69
N ALA A 341 21.17 2.45 6.21
CA ALA A 341 21.12 2.79 7.63
C ALA A 341 20.92 1.55 8.49
N PHE A 342 19.93 0.72 8.16
CA PHE A 342 19.64 -0.52 8.88
C PHE A 342 20.86 -1.46 8.92
N ARG A 343 21.49 -1.73 7.76
CA ARG A 343 22.70 -2.57 7.68
C ARG A 343 23.87 -2.01 8.47
N MET A 344 24.12 -0.71 8.39
CA MET A 344 25.23 -0.08 9.13
C MET A 344 25.03 -0.23 10.64
N LEU A 345 23.81 -0.03 11.14
CA LEU A 345 23.49 -0.13 12.56
C LEU A 345 23.65 -1.57 13.11
N GLN A 346 23.52 -2.59 12.26
CA GLN A 346 23.77 -3.99 12.66
C GLN A 346 25.25 -4.28 12.95
N THR A 347 26.17 -3.49 12.40
CA THR A 347 27.62 -3.76 12.46
C THR A 347 28.44 -2.71 13.22
N LEU A 348 27.81 -1.66 13.74
CA LEU A 348 28.48 -0.62 14.51
C LEU A 348 29.10 -1.14 15.81
#